data_AF-A0A528FI40-F1
#
_entry.id   AF-A0A528FI40-F1
#
_cell.length_a   1.000
_cell.length_b   1.000
_cell.length_c   1.000
_cell.angle_alpha   90.00
_cell.angle_beta   90.00
_cell.angle_gamma   90.00
#
_symmetry.space_group_name_H-M   'P 1'
#
loop_
_entity.id
_entity.type
_entity.pdbx_description
1 polymer ?
#
loop_
_entity_poly.entity_id
_entity_poly.type
_entity_poly.pdbx_seq_one_letter_code
_entity_poly.pdbx_strand_id
1 'polypeptide(L)' 'VMFRGNVQTRLRKLDEGVADGTILAYAGLKRLGLEDVITDLMPLDSFPPAPGQGAICIESRIGDLNVERMLTAVHD' A
#
# COMPACT_ATOMS: atom_id res chain seq x y z
N VAL A 1 -3.08 14.74 14.88
CA VAL A 1 -3.06 13.53 15.71
C VAL A 1 -1.97 12.58 15.22
N MET A 2 -1.25 11.87 16.10
CA MET A 2 -0.29 10.83 15.72
C MET A 2 -1.02 9.57 15.22
N PHE A 3 -1.34 9.51 13.93
CA PHE A 3 -2.08 8.41 13.31
C PHE A 3 -1.17 7.40 12.62
N ARG A 4 -0.45 6.62 13.44
CA ARG A 4 0.53 5.60 12.99
C ARG A 4 0.12 4.19 13.38
N GLY A 5 0.73 3.22 12.72
CA GLY A 5 0.51 1.78 12.90
C GLY A 5 0.21 1.09 11.57
N ASN A 6 0.10 -0.24 11.59
CA ASN A 6 -0.36 -1.04 10.45
C ASN A 6 -1.81 -0.68 10.07
N VAL A 7 -2.24 -1.08 8.87
CA VAL A 7 -3.57 -0.78 8.32
C VAL A 7 -4.69 -1.10 9.31
N GLN A 8 -4.71 -2.31 9.90
CA GLN A 8 -5.75 -2.72 10.83
C GLN A 8 -5.78 -1.84 12.09
N THR A 9 -4.62 -1.50 12.65
CA THR A 9 -4.56 -0.63 13.83
C THR A 9 -4.98 0.80 13.53
N ARG A 10 -4.77 1.26 12.29
CA ARG A 10 -5.24 2.56 11.81
C ARG A 10 -6.75 2.56 11.63
N LEU A 11 -7.33 1.52 11.02
CA LEU A 11 -8.78 1.37 10.88
C LEU A 11 -9.47 1.30 12.26
N ARG A 12 -8.94 0.53 13.20
CA ARG A 12 -9.47 0.51 14.58
C ARG A 12 -9.47 1.90 15.23
N LYS A 13 -8.39 2.68 15.07
CA LYS A 13 -8.34 4.05 15.60
C LYS A 13 -9.38 4.96 14.95
N LEU A 14 -9.70 4.74 13.67
CA LEU A 14 -10.77 5.46 12.98
C LEU A 14 -12.14 5.10 13.59
N ASP A 15 -12.40 3.80 13.78
CA ASP A 15 -13.64 3.31 14.43
C ASP A 15 -13.78 3.82 15.88
N GLU A 16 -12.68 3.96 16.60
CA GLU A 16 -12.61 4.53 17.96
C GLU A 16 -12.76 6.08 17.97
N GLY A 17 -12.91 6.73 16.82
CA GLY A 17 -13.12 8.18 16.72
C GLY A 17 -11.85 9.02 16.96
N VAL A 18 -10.66 8.45 16.81
CA VAL A 18 -9.37 9.17 16.98
C VAL A 18 -9.14 10.18 15.84
N ALA A 19 -9.84 10.02 14.72
CA ALA A 19 -9.89 10.95 13.59
C ALA A 19 -11.26 10.84 12.90
N ASP A 20 -11.66 11.87 12.16
CA ASP A 20 -12.92 11.85 11.36
C ASP A 20 -12.77 11.09 10.05
N GLY A 21 -11.54 10.90 9.58
CA GLY A 21 -11.22 10.24 8.32
C GLY A 21 -9.74 9.90 8.22
N THR A 22 -9.39 9.00 7.30
CA THR A 22 -8.00 8.68 7.00
C THR A 22 -7.80 8.38 5.53
N ILE A 23 -6.55 8.52 5.07
CA ILE A 23 -6.16 8.19 3.69
C ILE A 23 -5.25 6.95 3.74
N LEU A 24 -5.58 5.97 2.90
CA LEU A 24 -4.87 4.71 2.73
C LEU A 24 -4.74 4.40 1.23
N ALA A 25 -3.65 3.72 0.86
CA ALA A 25 -3.45 3.30 -0.52
C ALA A 25 -4.42 2.16 -0.89
N TYR A 26 -5.17 2.32 -1.99
CA TYR A 26 -6.08 1.31 -2.53
C TYR A 26 -5.41 -0.07 -2.65
N ALA A 27 -4.20 -0.13 -3.21
CA ALA A 27 -3.46 -1.38 -3.40
C ALA A 27 -3.21 -2.15 -2.08
N GLY A 28 -3.03 -1.44 -0.96
CA GLY A 28 -2.86 -2.07 0.35
C GLY A 28 -4.16 -2.68 0.86
N LEU A 29 -5.28 -1.97 0.71
CA LEU A 29 -6.60 -2.45 1.10
C LEU A 29 -7.05 -3.65 0.25
N LYS A 30 -6.87 -3.58 -1.07
CA LYS A 30 -7.17 -4.67 -2.00
C LYS A 30 -6.43 -5.96 -1.67
N ARG A 31 -5.12 -5.88 -1.41
CA ARG A 31 -4.30 -7.05 -1.04
C ARG A 31 -4.72 -7.70 0.27
N LEU A 32 -5.34 -6.93 1.17
CA LEU A 32 -5.86 -7.40 2.46
C LEU A 32 -7.32 -7.85 2.39
N GLY A 33 -7.99 -7.74 1.23
CA GLY A 33 -9.42 -8.03 1.10
C GLY A 33 -10.31 -7.05 1.86
N LEU A 34 -9.86 -5.81 2.04
CA LEU A 34 -10.56 -4.75 2.78
C LEU A 34 -11.13 -3.68 1.84
N GLU A 35 -11.60 -4.05 0.65
CA GLU A 35 -12.14 -3.07 -0.31
C GLU A 35 -13.45 -2.43 0.18
N ASP A 36 -14.19 -3.12 1.06
CA ASP A 36 -15.48 -2.66 1.58
C ASP A 36 -15.39 -1.41 2.48
N VAL A 37 -14.19 -1.09 3.00
CA VAL A 37 -13.99 0.11 3.85
C VAL A 37 -13.73 1.38 3.04
N ILE A 38 -13.62 1.26 1.71
CA ILE A 38 -13.26 2.36 0.82
C ILE A 38 -14.49 3.20 0.55
N THR A 39 -14.41 4.48 0.93
CA THR A 39 -15.50 5.43 0.75
C THR A 39 -15.39 6.21 -0.56
N ASP A 40 -14.18 6.43 -1.06
CA ASP A 40 -13.91 7.12 -2.32
C ASP A 40 -12.50 6.80 -2.84
N LEU A 41 -12.29 6.99 -4.15
CA LEU A 41 -10.98 6.91 -4.81
C LEU A 41 -10.57 8.28 -5.31
N MET A 42 -9.43 8.78 -4.85
CA MET A 42 -8.99 10.13 -5.19
C MET A 42 -8.51 10.24 -6.66
N PRO A 43 -8.88 11.31 -7.37
CA PRO A 43 -8.41 11.57 -8.73
C PRO A 43 -6.89 11.77 -8.81
N LEU A 44 -6.24 11.22 -9.84
CA LEU A 44 -4.78 11.23 -9.99
C LEU A 44 -4.19 12.61 -10.28
N ASP A 45 -4.98 13.51 -10.86
CA ASP A 45 -4.60 14.88 -11.21
C ASP A 45 -4.52 15.80 -9.98
N SER A 46 -5.40 15.58 -9.00
CA SER A 46 -5.46 16.37 -7.77
C SER A 46 -4.77 15.70 -6.58
N PHE A 47 -4.66 14.38 -6.57
CA PHE A 47 -4.02 13.60 -5.52
C PHE A 47 -3.07 12.55 -6.12
N PRO A 48 -1.88 12.95 -6.60
CA PRO A 48 -0.94 12.02 -7.19
C PRO A 48 -0.43 11.01 -6.15
N PRO A 49 -0.18 9.75 -6.56
CA PRO A 49 0.29 8.71 -5.66
C PRO A 49 1.72 8.97 -5.18
N ALA A 50 2.11 8.34 -4.08
CA ALA A 50 3.53 8.26 -3.73
C ALA A 50 4.32 7.50 -4.81
N PRO A 51 5.61 7.81 -5.04
CA PRO A 51 6.44 7.07 -5.98
C PRO A 51 6.44 5.56 -5.70
N GLY A 52 6.17 4.75 -6.72
CA GLY A 52 6.10 3.29 -6.59
C GLY A 52 4.89 2.75 -5.80
N GLN A 53 3.92 3.60 -5.44
CA GLN A 53 2.72 3.15 -4.72
C GLN A 53 1.98 2.07 -5.52
N GLY A 54 1.77 0.93 -4.87
CA GLY A 54 1.09 -0.20 -5.50
C GLY A 54 2.02 -1.18 -6.20
N ALA A 55 3.28 -0.84 -6.47
CA ALA A 55 4.27 -1.82 -6.92
C ALA A 55 4.75 -2.69 -5.74
N ILE A 56 5.20 -3.91 -6.05
CA ILE A 56 5.97 -4.74 -5.13
C ILE A 56 7.37 -4.83 -5.71
N CYS A 57 8.38 -4.48 -4.92
CA CYS A 57 9.78 -4.59 -5.30
C CYS A 57 10.39 -5.80 -4.61
N ILE A 58 11.26 -6.50 -5.32
CA ILE A 58 12.08 -7.57 -4.76
C ILE A 58 13.53 -7.09 -4.82
N GLU A 59 14.18 -7.03 -3.65
CA GLU A 59 15.60 -6.71 -3.54
C GLU A 59 16.42 -8.01 -3.49
N SER A 60 17.50 -8.05 -4.26
CA SER A 60 18.46 -9.15 -4.26
C SER A 60 19.89 -8.66 -4.07
N ARG A 61 20.78 -9.58 -3.70
CA ARG A 61 22.21 -9.29 -3.62
C ARG A 61 22.77 -9.01 -5.01
N ILE A 62 23.60 -7.98 -5.13
CA ILE A 62 24.28 -7.64 -6.39
C ILE A 62 25.15 -8.83 -6.83
N GLY A 63 25.00 -9.24 -8.10
CA GLY A 63 25.79 -10.32 -8.72
C GLY A 63 25.28 -11.73 -8.43
N ASP A 64 24.14 -11.90 -7.76
CA ASP A 64 23.50 -13.21 -7.61
C ASP A 64 22.74 -13.59 -8.88
N LEU A 65 23.47 -14.15 -9.85
CA LEU A 65 22.94 -14.54 -11.15
C LEU A 65 21.82 -15.59 -11.08
N ASN A 66 21.80 -16.40 -10.02
CA ASN A 66 20.75 -17.39 -9.83
C ASN A 66 19.44 -16.72 -9.45
N VAL A 67 19.49 -15.75 -8.52
CA VAL A 67 18.31 -14.97 -8.14
C VAL A 67 17.87 -14.06 -9.28
N GLU A 68 18.79 -13.36 -9.96
CA GLU A 68 18.46 -12.50 -11.12
C GLU A 68 17.70 -13.26 -12.21
N ARG A 69 18.13 -14.49 -12.52
CA ARG A 69 17.44 -15.37 -13.47
C ARG A 69 16.02 -15.72 -13.01
N MET A 70 15.79 -15.93 -11.71
CA MET A 70 14.44 -16.19 -11.17
C MET A 70 13.57 -14.94 -11.22
N LEU A 71 14.12 -13.77 -10.88
CA LEU A 71 13.38 -12.51 -10.86
C LEU A 71 12.91 -12.06 -12.25
N THR A 72 13.64 -12.44 -13.31
CA THR A 72 13.24 -12.15 -14.69
C THR A 72 11.83 -12.64 -15.02
N ALA A 73 11.39 -13.76 -14.42
CA ALA A 73 10.07 -14.34 -14.69
C ALA A 73 8.89 -13.53 -14.08
N VAL A 74 9.16 -12.61 -13.16
CA VAL A 74 8.14 -11.82 -12.43
C VAL A 74 8.37 -10.32 -12.55
N HIS A 75 9.25 -9.90 -13.46
CA HIS A 75 9.48 -8.49 -13.77
C HIS A 75 8.48 -8.03 -14.83
N ASP A 76 7.54 -7.18 -14.41
CA ASP A 76 6.51 -6.55 -15.25
C ASP A 76 6.90 -5.13 -15.71
#